data_AF-A0A453FX78-F1
#
_entry.id   AF-A0A453FX78-F1
#
_cell.length_a   1.000
_cell.length_b   1.000
_cell.length_c   1.000
_cell.angle_alpha   90.00
_cell.angle_beta   90.00
_cell.angle_gamma   90.00
#
_symmetry.space_group_name_H-M   'P 1'
#
loop_
_entity.id
_entity.type
_entity.pdbx_description
1 polymer ?
#
loop_
_entity_poly.entity_id
_entity_poly.type
_entity_poly.pdbx_seq_one_letter_code
_entity_poly.pdbx_strand_id
1 'polypeptide(L)'
;QVVLMWGYLPGVSPQRSPLLGPVPVRLPPAAAGDAWRDVCGGGCGFAMAISESGKLLTWGSTDDMGQSYVTAGKHEETPEAFPLPSDVAIARADAGWAHCVAITDEGVVYTWGWKECVPTGRVIADQASVGTLEKDERQSAIANNQVSPRSQVSRTSSGAASGPSESRGTEESTKRRRLSPAKQGNDSSTSGDENLSAPPCVVTFNTGVKITAVAAGGRHTLALSDFGQVWGWGYGGEGQLGLGSRIRTVSSPHPIPCIESTSYGKDRLSAMKGNKNAEGQINKVTGNRVTAIACGGRHSVVVTDSGALLAFGWGLYGQCGQGNTDDVLSPTCVSAILGVKMQDVAAGLWHTVSISADGDVYSFGGNQFGQLGIGSDQAEVGTLIPFSTLIT
;
A
#
# COMPACT_ATOMS: atom_id res chain seq x y z
N GLN A 1 5.53 18.97 21.61
CA GLN A 1 6.19 18.48 20.39
C GLN A 1 5.84 19.41 19.24
N VAL A 2 6.71 19.54 18.22
CA VAL A 2 6.47 20.39 17.04
C VAL A 2 6.45 19.49 15.82
N VAL A 3 5.46 19.67 14.94
CA VAL A 3 5.44 19.05 13.61
C VAL A 3 6.00 20.05 12.61
N LEU A 4 6.94 19.59 11.78
CA LEU A 4 7.56 20.36 10.71
C LEU A 4 7.22 19.69 9.38
N MET A 5 6.99 20.49 8.34
CA MET A 5 6.78 20.00 6.97
C MET A 5 7.72 20.70 6.00
N TRP A 6 8.16 19.98 4.97
CA TRP A 6 8.97 20.50 3.87
C TRP A 6 8.84 19.57 2.64
N GLY A 7 9.38 20.00 1.51
CA GLY A 7 9.32 19.25 0.25
C GLY A 7 8.06 19.55 -0.56
N TYR A 8 7.70 18.60 -1.43
CA TYR A 8 6.58 18.78 -2.35
C TYR A 8 5.24 18.41 -1.67
N LEU A 9 4.58 19.43 -1.09
CA LEU A 9 3.20 19.36 -0.63
C LEU A 9 2.34 20.34 -1.44
N PRO A 10 1.84 19.95 -2.61
CA PRO A 10 1.20 20.86 -3.56
C PRO A 10 -0.05 21.55 -3.03
N GLY A 11 -0.72 21.01 -2.00
CA GLY A 11 -1.85 21.65 -1.34
C GLY A 11 -1.50 22.79 -0.38
N VAL A 12 -0.20 22.98 -0.04
CA VAL A 12 0.24 23.99 0.94
C VAL A 12 0.71 25.30 0.28
N SER A 13 0.46 25.48 -1.01
CA SER A 13 0.76 26.72 -1.70
C SER A 13 -0.20 26.88 -2.89
N PRO A 14 -0.78 28.07 -3.11
CA PRO A 14 -1.58 28.33 -4.32
C PRO A 14 -0.81 28.06 -5.62
N GLN A 15 0.52 28.21 -5.58
CA GLN A 15 1.41 27.97 -6.72
C GLN A 15 1.90 26.51 -6.81
N ARG A 16 1.54 25.65 -5.83
CA ARG A 16 1.97 24.25 -5.73
C ARG A 16 3.50 24.08 -5.73
N SER A 17 4.23 25.11 -5.32
CA SER A 17 5.68 25.08 -5.24
C SER A 17 6.12 24.27 -4.01
N PRO A 18 7.21 23.50 -4.10
CA PRO A 18 7.74 22.78 -2.94
C PRO A 18 8.24 23.76 -1.87
N LEU A 19 8.08 23.36 -0.60
CA LEU A 19 8.70 24.01 0.54
C LEU A 19 10.19 23.64 0.58
N LEU A 20 11.06 24.65 0.44
CA LEU A 20 12.51 24.44 0.36
C LEU A 20 13.19 24.27 1.73
N GLY A 21 12.43 24.34 2.81
CA GLY A 21 12.93 24.19 4.18
C GLY A 21 11.80 23.87 5.16
N PRO A 22 12.14 23.50 6.40
CA PRO A 22 11.16 23.10 7.40
C PRO A 22 10.26 24.28 7.82
N VAL A 23 8.96 24.05 7.77
CA VAL A 23 7.92 25.01 8.20
C VAL A 23 7.09 24.37 9.32
N PRO A 24 6.84 25.07 10.45
CA PRO A 24 5.97 24.56 11.51
C PRO A 24 4.51 24.40 11.06
N VAL A 25 3.95 23.23 11.33
CA VAL A 25 2.53 22.95 11.12
C VAL A 25 1.73 23.38 12.36
N ARG A 26 0.73 24.24 12.14
CA ARG A 26 -0.13 24.76 13.22
C ARG A 26 -1.30 23.83 13.47
N LEU A 27 -1.66 23.65 14.74
CA LEU A 27 -2.90 22.96 15.10
C LEU A 27 -4.11 23.80 14.68
N PRO A 28 -5.13 23.20 14.05
CA PRO A 28 -6.36 23.89 13.75
C PRO A 28 -7.16 24.23 15.01
N PRO A 29 -8.12 25.17 14.92
CA PRO A 29 -9.03 25.49 16.02
C PRO A 29 -9.74 24.26 16.62
N ALA A 30 -10.08 23.27 15.79
CA ALA A 30 -10.71 22.02 16.22
C ALA A 30 -9.83 21.18 17.17
N ALA A 31 -8.52 21.40 17.16
CA ALA A 31 -7.53 20.79 18.05
C ALA A 31 -6.79 21.85 18.89
N ALA A 32 -7.43 22.99 19.16
CA ALA A 32 -6.84 24.04 19.98
C ALA A 32 -6.56 23.54 21.41
N GLY A 33 -5.34 23.77 21.89
CA GLY A 33 -4.89 23.30 23.21
C GLY A 33 -4.46 21.82 23.26
N ASP A 34 -4.53 21.11 22.14
CA ASP A 34 -4.01 19.75 22.00
C ASP A 34 -2.49 19.77 21.68
N ALA A 35 -1.88 18.59 21.59
CA ALA A 35 -0.52 18.40 21.11
C ALA A 35 -0.47 17.36 19.99
N TRP A 36 0.63 17.34 19.25
CA TRP A 36 0.88 16.31 18.25
C TRP A 36 1.36 15.01 18.91
N ARG A 37 0.81 13.88 18.46
CA ARG A 37 1.20 12.53 18.87
C ARG A 37 2.02 11.83 17.79
N ASP A 38 1.53 11.85 16.54
CA ASP A 38 2.14 11.13 15.43
C ASP A 38 1.82 11.79 14.07
N VAL A 39 2.63 11.50 13.04
CA VAL A 39 2.47 12.02 11.67
C VAL A 39 2.85 10.97 10.63
N CYS A 40 2.15 10.96 9.49
CA CYS A 40 2.51 10.14 8.34
C CYS A 40 2.31 10.91 7.03
N GLY A 41 3.18 10.66 6.05
CA GLY A 41 3.08 11.26 4.71
C GLY A 41 2.37 10.32 3.74
N GLY A 42 1.52 10.86 2.88
CA GLY A 42 0.87 10.12 1.79
C GLY A 42 1.57 10.30 0.45
N GLY A 43 1.40 9.34 -0.46
CA GLY A 43 2.16 9.30 -1.72
C GLY A 43 1.83 10.39 -2.75
N CYS A 44 0.71 11.10 -2.61
CA CYS A 44 0.24 12.15 -3.53
C CYS A 44 0.44 13.56 -3.00
N GLY A 45 1.40 13.77 -2.08
CA GLY A 45 1.72 15.09 -1.56
C GLY A 45 0.77 15.59 -0.47
N PHE A 46 0.01 14.68 0.15
CA PHE A 46 -0.77 14.94 1.36
C PHE A 46 -0.07 14.36 2.59
N ALA A 47 -0.52 14.76 3.77
CA ALA A 47 -0.05 14.22 5.03
C ALA A 47 -1.22 14.06 6.01
N MET A 48 -1.02 13.21 7.02
CA MET A 48 -1.91 13.06 8.15
C MET A 48 -1.15 13.22 9.46
N ALA A 49 -1.87 13.60 10.49
CA ALA A 49 -1.38 13.68 11.85
C ALA A 49 -2.44 13.20 12.84
N ILE A 50 -1.97 12.72 13.98
CA ILE A 50 -2.80 12.34 15.11
C ILE A 50 -2.45 13.28 16.26
N SER A 51 -3.47 13.86 16.88
CA SER A 51 -3.29 14.65 18.10
C SER A 51 -3.28 13.78 19.36
N GLU A 52 -2.87 14.33 20.51
CA GLU A 52 -2.85 13.59 21.77
C GLU A 52 -4.24 13.20 22.26
N SER A 53 -5.30 13.93 21.87
CA SER A 53 -6.68 13.48 22.08
C SER A 53 -7.16 12.42 21.09
N GLY A 54 -6.33 12.00 20.13
CA GLY A 54 -6.65 10.98 19.14
C GLY A 54 -7.42 11.51 17.92
N LYS A 55 -7.42 12.83 17.67
CA LYS A 55 -8.06 13.39 16.46
C LYS A 55 -7.17 13.15 15.26
N LEU A 56 -7.78 12.66 14.17
CA LEU A 56 -7.12 12.53 12.87
C LEU A 56 -7.22 13.84 12.09
N LEU A 57 -6.09 14.33 11.63
CA LEU A 57 -5.92 15.60 10.94
C LEU A 57 -5.27 15.36 9.57
N THR A 58 -5.74 15.99 8.49
CA THR A 58 -5.18 15.80 7.12
C THR A 58 -4.98 17.11 6.37
N TRP A 59 -3.98 17.19 5.47
CA TRP A 59 -3.70 18.36 4.61
C TRP A 59 -2.87 18.00 3.36
N GLY A 60 -2.74 18.93 2.40
CA GLY A 60 -1.75 18.86 1.30
C GLY A 60 -2.24 18.38 -0.08
N SER A 61 -3.53 18.11 -0.27
CA SER A 61 -4.09 17.57 -1.53
C SER A 61 -3.97 18.47 -2.77
N THR A 62 -3.75 17.85 -3.95
CA THR A 62 -3.52 18.51 -5.26
C THR A 62 -4.76 18.94 -6.04
N ASP A 63 -5.95 18.39 -5.81
CA ASP A 63 -7.06 18.59 -6.75
C ASP A 63 -8.46 18.61 -6.14
N ASP A 64 -9.22 19.61 -6.60
CA ASP A 64 -10.67 19.74 -6.43
C ASP A 64 -11.44 18.63 -7.19
N MET A 65 -10.74 17.76 -7.95
CA MET A 65 -11.31 16.68 -8.77
C MET A 65 -11.63 15.39 -7.97
N GLY A 66 -11.74 15.48 -6.65
CA GLY A 66 -12.42 14.48 -5.81
C GLY A 66 -11.66 13.18 -5.52
N GLN A 67 -10.70 12.77 -6.35
CA GLN A 67 -10.03 11.47 -6.16
C GLN A 67 -8.96 11.50 -5.06
N SER A 68 -8.15 12.57 -4.98
CA SER A 68 -7.24 12.78 -3.84
C SER A 68 -7.98 13.31 -2.60
N TYR A 69 -9.13 13.97 -2.80
CA TYR A 69 -9.90 14.59 -1.73
C TYR A 69 -10.44 13.60 -0.70
N VAL A 70 -10.92 12.42 -1.13
CA VAL A 70 -11.39 11.40 -0.18
C VAL A 70 -10.27 10.94 0.74
N THR A 71 -9.03 10.91 0.26
CA THR A 71 -7.87 10.41 1.00
C THR A 71 -7.23 11.49 1.87
N ALA A 72 -7.22 12.75 1.42
CA ALA A 72 -6.43 13.84 1.99
C ALA A 72 -7.23 14.97 2.69
N GLY A 73 -8.56 15.00 2.57
CA GLY A 73 -9.40 16.08 3.11
C GLY A 73 -9.34 17.38 2.26
N LYS A 74 -9.69 18.53 2.88
CA LYS A 74 -9.75 19.83 2.19
C LYS A 74 -8.37 20.35 1.76
N HIS A 75 -8.37 21.16 0.69
CA HIS A 75 -7.20 21.82 0.14
C HIS A 75 -6.78 23.03 0.98
N GLU A 76 -5.94 22.82 2.01
CA GLU A 76 -5.39 23.91 2.81
C GLU A 76 -3.96 23.63 3.30
N GLU A 77 -3.22 24.72 3.60
CA GLU A 77 -1.94 24.70 4.33
C GLU A 77 -2.10 24.21 5.78
N THR A 78 -3.31 24.37 6.33
CA THR A 78 -3.61 24.03 7.72
C THR A 78 -4.29 22.66 7.79
N PRO A 79 -3.81 21.75 8.65
CA PRO A 79 -4.49 20.49 8.91
C PRO A 79 -5.95 20.72 9.34
N GLU A 80 -6.88 19.93 8.80
CA GLU A 80 -8.27 19.91 9.26
C GLU A 80 -8.63 18.55 9.84
N ALA A 81 -9.62 18.52 10.74
CA ALA A 81 -10.16 17.28 11.27
C ALA A 81 -10.82 16.45 10.17
N PHE A 82 -10.37 15.20 10.04
CA PHE A 82 -10.91 14.28 9.07
C PHE A 82 -12.08 13.49 9.69
N PRO A 83 -13.29 13.54 9.10
CA PRO A 83 -14.46 12.92 9.69
C PRO A 83 -14.45 11.40 9.47
N LEU A 84 -14.23 10.64 10.55
CA LEU A 84 -14.48 9.20 10.57
C LEU A 84 -15.94 8.91 10.93
N PRO A 85 -16.48 7.71 10.62
CA PRO A 85 -17.89 7.36 10.85
C PRO A 85 -18.33 7.45 12.32
N SER A 86 -17.38 7.50 13.24
CA SER A 86 -17.57 7.64 14.67
C SER A 86 -16.53 8.61 15.25
N ASP A 87 -16.88 9.32 16.31
CA ASP A 87 -15.98 10.23 17.05
C ASP A 87 -15.04 9.43 17.98
N VAL A 88 -14.25 8.53 17.38
CA VAL A 88 -13.33 7.63 18.09
C VAL A 88 -11.90 8.17 18.07
N ALA A 89 -11.19 7.95 19.17
CA ALA A 89 -9.78 8.29 19.26
C ALA A 89 -8.94 7.34 18.39
N ILE A 90 -8.15 7.90 17.49
CA ILE A 90 -7.19 7.17 16.66
C ILE A 90 -5.88 7.01 17.42
N ALA A 91 -5.41 5.76 17.47
CA ALA A 91 -4.16 5.37 18.09
C ALA A 91 -3.00 5.45 17.10
N ARG A 92 -3.20 4.96 15.87
CA ARG A 92 -2.21 4.95 14.78
C ARG A 92 -2.89 5.10 13.43
N ALA A 93 -2.17 5.62 12.46
CA ALA A 93 -2.63 5.70 11.08
C ALA A 93 -1.45 5.62 10.12
N ASP A 94 -1.74 5.19 8.89
CA ASP A 94 -0.78 5.20 7.81
C ASP A 94 -1.45 5.57 6.49
N ALA A 95 -0.67 6.17 5.59
CA ALA A 95 -1.13 6.74 4.34
C ALA A 95 -0.33 6.15 3.17
N GLY A 96 -1.04 5.46 2.28
CA GLY A 96 -0.48 4.92 1.06
C GLY A 96 -0.49 5.92 -0.09
N TRP A 97 -0.35 5.39 -1.31
CA TRP A 97 -0.51 6.21 -2.51
C TRP A 97 -1.99 6.44 -2.86
N ALA A 98 -2.81 5.39 -2.70
CA ALA A 98 -4.21 5.38 -3.15
C ALA A 98 -5.24 5.39 -2.01
N HIS A 99 -4.82 5.09 -0.77
CA HIS A 99 -5.72 4.89 0.36
C HIS A 99 -5.03 5.17 1.68
N CYS A 100 -5.84 5.31 2.72
CA CYS A 100 -5.38 5.44 4.10
C CYS A 100 -6.00 4.35 4.96
N VAL A 101 -5.38 4.16 6.12
CA VAL A 101 -5.82 3.21 7.13
C VAL A 101 -5.49 3.77 8.51
N ALA A 102 -6.42 3.60 9.45
CA ALA A 102 -6.27 4.04 10.83
C ALA A 102 -6.78 2.98 11.79
N ILE A 103 -6.26 2.96 13.02
CA ILE A 103 -6.69 2.06 14.08
C ILE A 103 -6.97 2.81 15.38
N THR A 104 -7.97 2.35 16.13
CA THR A 104 -8.28 2.85 17.48
C THR A 104 -7.51 2.07 18.55
N ASP A 105 -7.56 2.53 19.80
CA ASP A 105 -6.93 1.84 20.96
C ASP A 105 -7.57 0.46 21.24
N GLU A 106 -8.85 0.29 20.85
CA GLU A 106 -9.56 -0.99 20.90
C GLU A 106 -9.14 -1.94 19.76
N GLY A 107 -8.39 -1.46 18.77
CA GLY A 107 -7.95 -2.22 17.60
C GLY A 107 -8.98 -2.30 16.47
N VAL A 108 -9.94 -1.37 16.44
CA VAL A 108 -10.87 -1.22 15.30
C VAL A 108 -10.13 -0.57 14.14
N VAL A 109 -10.18 -1.17 12.96
CA VAL A 109 -9.48 -0.69 11.76
C VAL A 109 -10.45 0.04 10.84
N TYR A 110 -10.08 1.25 10.44
CA TYR A 110 -10.74 2.04 9.41
C TYR A 110 -9.88 2.09 8.14
N THR A 111 -10.50 2.10 6.97
CA THR A 111 -9.79 2.35 5.70
C THR A 111 -10.66 3.11 4.71
N TRP A 112 -10.05 3.93 3.87
CA TRP A 112 -10.72 4.77 2.87
C TRP A 112 -9.77 5.14 1.74
N GLY A 113 -10.32 5.62 0.62
CA GLY A 113 -9.57 5.96 -0.59
C GLY A 113 -10.04 5.11 -1.76
N TRP A 114 -9.14 4.73 -2.67
CA TRP A 114 -9.55 4.02 -3.88
C TRP A 114 -10.27 2.70 -3.57
N LYS A 115 -11.41 2.47 -4.25
CA LYS A 115 -12.28 1.30 -4.05
C LYS A 115 -11.53 -0.04 -4.12
N GLU A 116 -10.52 -0.15 -4.98
CA GLU A 116 -9.73 -1.39 -5.09
C GLU A 116 -8.86 -1.70 -3.86
N CYS A 117 -8.60 -0.69 -3.02
CA CYS A 117 -7.82 -0.81 -1.78
C CYS A 117 -8.71 -0.99 -0.55
N VAL A 118 -10.00 -0.69 -0.65
CA VAL A 118 -10.97 -0.78 0.44
C VAL A 118 -11.68 -2.14 0.40
N PRO A 119 -11.64 -2.94 1.48
CA PRO A 119 -12.32 -4.23 1.53
C PRO A 119 -13.83 -4.12 1.28
N THR A 120 -14.38 -5.03 0.50
CA THR A 120 -15.82 -5.14 0.28
C THR A 120 -16.43 -6.04 1.35
N GLY A 121 -16.70 -5.48 2.54
CA GLY A 121 -17.53 -6.07 3.61
C GLY A 121 -18.78 -5.21 3.83
N ARG A 122 -19.87 -5.77 4.39
CA ARG A 122 -21.18 -5.08 4.52
C ARG A 122 -21.02 -3.65 5.04
N VAL A 123 -21.24 -2.68 4.16
CA VAL A 123 -21.31 -1.26 4.50
C VAL A 123 -22.57 -1.08 5.37
N ILE A 124 -22.41 -0.93 6.68
CA ILE A 124 -23.47 -0.37 7.52
C ILE A 124 -23.37 1.14 7.34
N ALA A 125 -24.03 1.65 6.30
CA ALA A 125 -24.35 3.06 6.24
C ALA A 125 -25.58 3.27 7.13
N ASP A 126 -25.40 3.94 8.26
CA ASP A 126 -26.50 4.45 9.06
C ASP A 126 -27.17 5.58 8.26
N GLN A 127 -28.29 5.26 7.59
CA GLN A 127 -29.17 6.27 7.01
C GLN A 127 -30.31 6.56 7.98
N ALA A 128 -30.15 7.62 8.76
CA ALA A 128 -31.27 8.31 9.36
C ALA A 128 -32.00 9.13 8.28
N SER A 129 -33.05 8.57 7.68
CA SER A 129 -34.13 9.37 7.10
C SER A 129 -35.45 8.61 7.13
N VAL A 130 -36.37 9.18 7.89
CA VAL A 130 -37.79 8.81 8.04
C VAL A 130 -38.51 8.86 6.69
N GLY A 131 -39.33 7.84 6.40
CA GLY A 131 -40.55 8.05 5.61
C GLY A 131 -40.91 7.03 4.51
N THR A 132 -41.78 6.10 4.89
CA THR A 132 -42.93 5.58 4.12
C THR A 132 -42.75 4.38 3.18
N LEU A 133 -43.60 3.39 3.46
CA LEU A 133 -43.91 2.13 2.79
C LEU A 133 -44.09 2.23 1.26
N GLU A 134 -43.65 1.20 0.52
CA GLU A 134 -44.55 0.15 -0.02
C GLU A 134 -43.81 -0.93 -0.85
N LYS A 135 -44.13 -2.20 -0.50
CA LYS A 135 -44.41 -3.37 -1.37
C LYS A 135 -43.31 -4.07 -2.21
N ASP A 136 -42.78 -5.14 -1.61
CA ASP A 136 -42.90 -6.55 -2.02
C ASP A 136 -42.91 -6.91 -3.53
N GLU A 137 -41.90 -7.65 -4.01
CA GLU A 137 -42.10 -8.90 -4.78
C GLU A 137 -40.80 -9.71 -5.05
N ARG A 138 -40.72 -10.85 -4.35
CA ARG A 138 -40.33 -12.21 -4.79
C ARG A 138 -38.99 -12.51 -5.50
N GLN A 139 -38.21 -13.29 -4.75
CA GLN A 139 -37.23 -14.28 -5.21
C GLN A 139 -37.78 -15.23 -6.30
N SER A 140 -36.93 -15.56 -7.27
CA SER A 140 -36.88 -16.93 -7.80
C SER A 140 -35.45 -17.30 -8.21
N ALA A 141 -34.93 -18.34 -7.57
CA ALA A 141 -33.77 -19.09 -8.00
C ALA A 141 -34.26 -20.22 -8.91
N ILE A 142 -33.65 -20.42 -10.07
CA ILE A 142 -33.72 -21.70 -10.80
C ILE A 142 -32.33 -22.01 -11.37
N ALA A 143 -31.86 -23.20 -11.00
CA ALA A 143 -30.67 -23.87 -11.50
C ALA A 143 -31.01 -24.86 -12.64
N ASN A 144 -29.94 -25.25 -13.34
CA ASN A 144 -29.73 -26.41 -14.23
C ASN A 144 -30.09 -26.29 -15.73
N ASN A 145 -29.07 -26.40 -16.60
CA ASN A 145 -28.71 -27.70 -17.19
C ASN A 145 -27.33 -27.72 -17.89
N GLN A 146 -26.67 -28.88 -17.69
CA GLN A 146 -25.53 -29.53 -18.38
C GLN A 146 -25.75 -29.67 -19.92
N VAL A 147 -24.82 -30.00 -20.86
CA VAL A 147 -23.43 -30.54 -20.94
C VAL A 147 -22.86 -30.31 -22.38
N SER A 148 -21.52 -30.35 -22.53
CA SER A 148 -20.58 -30.02 -23.64
C SER A 148 -20.60 -30.90 -24.93
N PRO A 149 -19.55 -31.02 -25.82
CA PRO A 149 -18.40 -30.15 -26.23
C PRO A 149 -18.14 -30.10 -27.78
N ARG A 150 -17.32 -29.15 -28.29
CA ARG A 150 -16.23 -29.44 -29.28
C ARG A 150 -15.33 -28.24 -29.66
N SER A 151 -14.02 -28.50 -29.53
CA SER A 151 -12.81 -28.04 -30.24
C SER A 151 -12.89 -26.98 -31.35
N GLN A 152 -11.94 -26.02 -31.34
CA GLN A 152 -10.73 -26.10 -32.17
C GLN A 152 -9.65 -25.06 -31.78
N VAL A 153 -8.41 -25.50 -31.99
CA VAL A 153 -7.11 -24.90 -31.72
C VAL A 153 -6.75 -23.87 -32.80
N SER A 154 -6.06 -22.78 -32.44
CA SER A 154 -5.06 -22.12 -33.29
C SER A 154 -4.05 -21.34 -32.45
N ARG A 155 -2.81 -21.83 -32.40
CA ARG A 155 -1.60 -21.06 -32.06
C ARG A 155 -1.06 -20.46 -33.35
N THR A 156 -0.56 -19.23 -33.33
CA THR A 156 0.57 -18.83 -34.20
C THR A 156 1.48 -17.81 -33.50
N SER A 157 2.75 -18.16 -33.53
CA SER A 157 3.96 -17.40 -33.25
C SER A 157 4.39 -16.56 -34.45
N SER A 158 5.12 -15.46 -34.24
CA SER A 158 6.31 -15.12 -35.05
C SER A 158 7.11 -14.00 -34.38
N GLY A 159 8.44 -14.09 -34.49
CA GLY A 159 9.39 -13.07 -34.04
C GLY A 159 10.39 -12.67 -35.14
N ALA A 160 11.24 -11.69 -34.78
CA ALA A 160 12.53 -11.28 -35.39
C ALA A 160 12.48 -10.69 -36.84
N ALA A 161 13.30 -9.74 -37.32
CA ALA A 161 14.56 -9.11 -36.90
C ALA A 161 14.86 -7.79 -37.69
N SER A 162 15.66 -6.90 -37.07
CA SER A 162 16.73 -5.96 -37.55
C SER A 162 16.90 -5.40 -39.01
N GLY A 163 16.87 -4.05 -39.12
CA GLY A 163 17.86 -3.06 -39.72
C GLY A 163 18.22 -3.03 -41.23
N PRO A 164 18.98 -2.02 -41.78
CA PRO A 164 19.30 -0.63 -41.32
C PRO A 164 19.35 0.49 -42.43
N SER A 165 19.71 1.73 -42.02
CA SER A 165 20.46 2.82 -42.73
C SER A 165 19.77 4.08 -43.32
N GLU A 166 20.57 5.16 -43.34
CA GLU A 166 20.31 6.62 -43.35
C GLU A 166 20.14 7.28 -44.75
N SER A 167 19.54 8.49 -44.83
CA SER A 167 20.19 9.73 -45.33
C SER A 167 19.25 10.95 -45.36
N ARG A 168 19.87 12.14 -45.52
CA ARG A 168 19.41 13.53 -45.27
C ARG A 168 18.62 14.20 -46.41
N GLY A 169 17.88 15.28 -46.09
CA GLY A 169 17.76 16.48 -46.95
C GLY A 169 16.36 17.15 -47.06
N THR A 170 16.24 18.40 -46.55
CA THR A 170 15.53 19.62 -47.05
C THR A 170 14.41 19.47 -48.12
N GLU A 171 13.26 20.17 -48.11
CA GLU A 171 12.98 21.59 -47.89
C GLU A 171 11.45 21.87 -47.80
N GLU A 172 11.12 23.12 -47.50
CA GLU A 172 9.85 23.78 -47.16
C GLU A 172 8.73 23.76 -48.25
N SER A 173 7.45 23.66 -47.83
CA SER A 173 6.32 24.20 -48.62
C SER A 173 5.11 24.53 -47.75
N THR A 174 4.85 25.82 -47.63
CA THR A 174 3.63 26.43 -47.09
C THR A 174 2.35 25.96 -47.81
N LYS A 175 1.30 25.60 -47.06
CA LYS A 175 -0.10 25.80 -47.50
C LYS A 175 -1.08 25.87 -46.33
N ARG A 176 -1.50 27.11 -46.06
CA ARG A 176 -2.62 27.50 -45.21
C ARG A 176 -3.94 27.15 -45.93
N ARG A 177 -4.82 26.32 -45.35
CA ARG A 177 -6.25 26.33 -45.73
C ARG A 177 -7.18 25.95 -44.57
N ARG A 178 -7.61 27.01 -43.89
CA ARG A 178 -8.94 27.36 -43.35
C ARG A 178 -9.99 26.23 -43.25
N LEU A 179 -10.42 26.03 -42.00
CA LEU A 179 -11.64 25.37 -41.54
C LEU A 179 -12.91 25.86 -42.23
N SER A 180 -13.85 24.94 -42.47
CA SER A 180 -15.29 25.24 -42.47
C SER A 180 -16.12 24.03 -42.01
N PRO A 181 -17.27 24.25 -41.35
CA PRO A 181 -17.96 23.27 -40.49
C PRO A 181 -19.27 22.72 -41.08
N ALA A 182 -19.67 21.52 -40.66
CA ALA A 182 -21.04 20.94 -40.63
C ALA A 182 -20.91 19.40 -40.48
N LYS A 183 -21.73 18.63 -39.78
CA LYS A 183 -22.81 18.83 -38.80
C LYS A 183 -23.08 17.41 -38.24
N GLN A 184 -23.21 17.30 -36.92
CA GLN A 184 -23.96 16.28 -36.16
C GLN A 184 -23.97 14.82 -36.64
N GLY A 185 -23.13 14.00 -36.00
CA GLY A 185 -23.43 12.61 -35.66
C GLY A 185 -23.42 12.49 -34.14
N ASN A 186 -24.58 12.19 -33.57
CA ASN A 186 -24.83 12.14 -32.13
C ASN A 186 -24.43 10.77 -31.58
N ASP A 187 -23.18 10.59 -31.19
CA ASP A 187 -22.75 9.48 -30.35
C ASP A 187 -22.39 10.01 -28.96
N SER A 188 -23.43 10.30 -28.19
CA SER A 188 -23.34 10.48 -26.74
C SER A 188 -22.97 9.15 -26.10
N SER A 189 -21.68 8.86 -25.97
CA SER A 189 -21.19 7.85 -25.02
C SER A 189 -21.15 8.48 -23.63
N THR A 190 -22.34 8.60 -23.01
CA THR A 190 -22.41 8.65 -21.56
C THR A 190 -22.28 7.21 -21.07
N SER A 191 -21.13 6.85 -20.50
CA SER A 191 -21.01 5.61 -19.73
C SER A 191 -20.06 5.78 -18.56
N GLY A 192 -20.62 6.23 -17.43
CA GLY A 192 -20.20 5.89 -16.07
C GLY A 192 -18.94 6.59 -15.58
N ASP A 193 -19.10 7.79 -15.02
CA ASP A 193 -18.17 8.31 -14.02
C ASP A 193 -18.36 7.46 -12.74
N GLU A 194 -17.88 6.22 -12.76
CA GLU A 194 -17.91 5.36 -11.58
C GLU A 194 -17.02 6.02 -10.54
N ASN A 195 -17.61 6.50 -9.44
CA ASN A 195 -16.85 7.03 -8.32
C ASN A 195 -15.82 5.98 -7.86
N LEU A 196 -14.55 6.11 -8.26
CA LEU A 196 -13.48 5.13 -7.99
C LEU A 196 -13.01 5.15 -6.53
N SER A 197 -13.58 6.02 -5.71
CA SER A 197 -13.22 6.19 -4.30
C SER A 197 -14.31 5.65 -3.36
N ALA A 198 -13.90 5.26 -2.16
CA ALA A 198 -14.70 4.70 -1.10
C ALA A 198 -14.51 5.52 0.19
N PRO A 199 -15.60 5.89 0.88
CA PRO A 199 -15.53 6.62 2.14
C PRO A 199 -14.95 5.73 3.26
N PRO A 200 -14.56 6.33 4.39
CA PRO A 200 -14.18 5.61 5.60
C PRO A 200 -15.16 4.51 5.98
N CYS A 201 -14.65 3.30 6.09
CA CYS A 201 -15.40 2.14 6.56
C CYS A 201 -14.57 1.32 7.55
N VAL A 202 -15.28 0.58 8.40
CA VAL A 202 -14.67 -0.38 9.33
C VAL A 202 -14.31 -1.66 8.59
N VAL A 203 -13.09 -2.15 8.80
CA VAL A 203 -12.63 -3.43 8.28
C VAL A 203 -12.98 -4.54 9.26
N THR A 204 -13.78 -5.50 8.81
CA THR A 204 -14.16 -6.66 9.63
C THR A 204 -13.15 -7.80 9.48
N PHE A 205 -12.65 -8.28 10.61
CA PHE A 205 -11.83 -9.49 10.70
C PHE A 205 -12.68 -10.66 11.22
N ASN A 206 -12.57 -11.83 10.59
CA ASN A 206 -13.43 -12.98 10.87
C ASN A 206 -13.20 -13.64 12.24
N THR A 207 -12.22 -13.17 13.03
CA THR A 207 -11.62 -13.91 14.13
C THR A 207 -11.52 -13.15 15.46
N GLY A 208 -12.23 -12.02 15.63
CA GLY A 208 -12.20 -11.24 16.88
C GLY A 208 -10.80 -10.74 17.25
N VAL A 209 -9.95 -10.54 16.24
CA VAL A 209 -8.54 -10.20 16.38
C VAL A 209 -8.40 -8.73 16.74
N LYS A 210 -7.55 -8.42 17.72
CA LYS A 210 -7.14 -7.05 18.01
C LYS A 210 -5.96 -6.66 17.12
N ILE A 211 -6.16 -5.65 16.28
CA ILE A 211 -5.10 -5.08 15.44
C ILE A 211 -4.33 -4.02 16.22
N THR A 212 -3.00 -4.06 16.14
CA THR A 212 -2.08 -3.19 16.89
C THR A 212 -1.21 -2.31 16.01
N ALA A 213 -1.05 -2.67 14.73
CA ALA A 213 -0.35 -1.86 13.74
C ALA A 213 -0.93 -2.08 12.34
N VAL A 214 -0.73 -1.08 11.48
CA VAL A 214 -1.19 -1.03 10.09
C VAL A 214 -0.12 -0.39 9.23
N ALA A 215 -0.04 -0.82 7.96
CA ALA A 215 0.85 -0.22 6.98
C ALA A 215 0.16 -0.13 5.61
N ALA A 216 0.24 1.03 4.96
CA ALA A 216 -0.41 1.34 3.68
C ALA A 216 0.62 1.49 2.57
N GLY A 217 0.55 0.61 1.57
CA GLY A 217 1.44 0.69 0.41
C GLY A 217 0.86 1.47 -0.75
N GLY A 218 1.35 1.20 -1.95
CA GLY A 218 0.81 1.82 -3.17
C GLY A 218 -0.70 1.57 -3.34
N ARG A 219 -1.11 0.29 -3.27
CA ARG A 219 -2.51 -0.15 -3.41
C ARG A 219 -2.87 -1.38 -2.58
N HIS A 220 -2.12 -1.62 -1.51
CA HIS A 220 -2.30 -2.77 -0.63
C HIS A 220 -2.10 -2.34 0.82
N THR A 221 -2.63 -3.11 1.75
CA THR A 221 -2.51 -2.85 3.18
C THR A 221 -2.03 -4.08 3.90
N LEU A 222 -1.21 -3.88 4.92
CA LEU A 222 -0.93 -4.87 5.94
C LEU A 222 -1.54 -4.44 7.28
N ALA A 223 -1.99 -5.41 8.07
CA ALA A 223 -2.40 -5.22 9.45
C ALA A 223 -1.78 -6.30 10.34
N LEU A 224 -1.28 -5.90 11.50
CA LEU A 224 -0.62 -6.77 12.48
C LEU A 224 -1.50 -6.92 13.72
N SER A 225 -1.72 -8.16 14.15
CA SER A 225 -2.42 -8.43 15.40
C SER A 225 -1.52 -8.39 16.64
N ASP A 226 -2.14 -8.29 17.82
CA ASP A 226 -1.49 -8.39 19.13
C ASP A 226 -0.75 -9.71 19.39
N PHE A 227 -1.15 -10.80 18.73
CA PHE A 227 -0.43 -12.09 18.74
C PHE A 227 0.53 -12.27 17.55
N GLY A 228 0.69 -11.25 16.71
CA GLY A 228 1.68 -11.18 15.63
C GLY A 228 1.33 -11.93 14.35
N GLN A 229 0.03 -12.10 14.06
CA GLN A 229 -0.45 -12.53 12.75
C GLN A 229 -0.57 -11.32 11.82
N VAL A 230 -0.08 -11.48 10.60
CA VAL A 230 -0.21 -10.47 9.54
C VAL A 230 -1.41 -10.79 8.67
N TRP A 231 -2.19 -9.77 8.36
CA TRP A 231 -3.28 -9.78 7.40
C TRP A 231 -2.97 -8.82 6.26
N GLY A 232 -3.42 -9.12 5.05
CA GLY A 232 -3.29 -8.23 3.91
C GLY A 232 -4.50 -8.24 3.00
N TRP A 233 -4.71 -7.10 2.31
CA TRP A 233 -5.76 -6.91 1.32
C TRP A 233 -5.36 -5.85 0.29
N GLY A 234 -6.18 -5.69 -0.75
CA GLY A 234 -5.95 -4.78 -1.87
C GLY A 234 -5.29 -5.46 -3.06
N TYR A 235 -4.50 -4.72 -3.82
CA TYR A 235 -3.83 -5.20 -5.02
C TYR A 235 -2.64 -6.11 -4.68
N GLY A 236 -2.62 -7.33 -5.24
CA GLY A 236 -1.59 -8.34 -5.03
C GLY A 236 -0.93 -8.86 -6.32
N GLY A 237 -1.16 -8.19 -7.45
CA GLY A 237 -0.73 -8.67 -8.77
C GLY A 237 0.79 -8.83 -8.93
N GLU A 238 1.58 -8.17 -8.09
CA GLU A 238 3.05 -8.23 -8.10
C GLU A 238 3.60 -9.12 -6.97
N GLY A 239 2.71 -9.78 -6.21
CA GLY A 239 3.09 -10.63 -5.08
C GLY A 239 3.24 -9.88 -3.75
N GLN A 240 2.89 -8.59 -3.67
CA GLN A 240 3.04 -7.78 -2.45
C GLN A 240 2.18 -8.21 -1.26
N LEU A 241 1.31 -9.22 -1.45
CA LEU A 241 0.55 -9.86 -0.37
C LEU A 241 1.16 -11.19 0.08
N GLY A 242 2.25 -11.66 -0.55
CA GLY A 242 3.00 -12.82 -0.07
C GLY A 242 2.25 -14.16 -0.15
N LEU A 243 1.22 -14.27 -1.00
CA LEU A 243 0.32 -15.43 -1.05
C LEU A 243 0.85 -16.57 -1.96
N GLY A 244 2.13 -16.53 -2.34
CA GLY A 244 2.79 -17.52 -3.21
C GLY A 244 2.36 -17.47 -4.67
N SER A 245 1.52 -16.51 -5.05
CA SER A 245 1.02 -16.34 -6.41
C SER A 245 0.59 -14.89 -6.66
N ARG A 246 0.45 -14.54 -7.95
CA ARG A 246 0.01 -13.21 -8.40
C ARG A 246 -1.52 -13.10 -8.33
N ILE A 247 -2.02 -12.88 -7.13
CA ILE A 247 -3.45 -12.66 -6.90
C ILE A 247 -3.75 -11.19 -7.14
N ARG A 248 -4.41 -10.87 -8.26
CA ARG A 248 -4.64 -9.48 -8.68
C ARG A 248 -5.24 -8.61 -7.57
N THR A 249 -6.30 -9.09 -6.92
CA THR A 249 -7.01 -8.35 -5.87
C THR A 249 -7.47 -9.29 -4.77
N VAL A 250 -7.29 -8.85 -3.53
CA VAL A 250 -7.77 -9.50 -2.32
C VAL A 250 -8.75 -8.54 -1.64
N SER A 251 -10.04 -8.80 -1.76
CA SER A 251 -11.12 -7.87 -1.37
C SER A 251 -11.56 -7.94 0.09
N SER A 252 -10.92 -8.79 0.89
CA SER A 252 -11.15 -8.92 2.33
C SER A 252 -9.82 -9.26 3.02
N PRO A 253 -9.61 -8.91 4.29
CA PRO A 253 -8.38 -9.25 4.99
C PRO A 253 -8.08 -10.75 4.89
N HIS A 254 -6.91 -11.10 4.34
CA HIS A 254 -6.42 -12.48 4.25
C HIS A 254 -5.16 -12.66 5.09
N PRO A 255 -5.03 -13.76 5.86
CA PRO A 255 -3.79 -14.06 6.57
C PRO A 255 -2.62 -14.22 5.61
N ILE A 256 -1.51 -13.53 5.89
CA ILE A 256 -0.26 -13.70 5.15
C ILE A 256 0.59 -14.75 5.88
N PRO A 257 1.10 -15.78 5.16
CA PRO A 257 1.87 -16.87 5.77
C PRO A 257 3.32 -16.44 6.04
N CYS A 258 3.51 -15.46 6.93
CA CYS A 258 4.86 -14.99 7.31
C CYS A 258 5.60 -16.02 8.18
N ILE A 259 4.86 -16.78 8.98
CA ILE A 259 5.39 -17.78 9.92
C ILE A 259 4.56 -19.04 9.74
N GLU A 260 5.24 -20.17 9.52
CA GLU A 260 4.59 -21.46 9.40
C GLU A 260 3.97 -21.86 10.75
N SER A 261 2.65 -21.74 10.86
CA SER A 261 1.92 -22.14 12.07
C SER A 261 1.93 -23.66 12.21
N THR A 262 2.59 -24.17 13.25
CA THR A 262 2.62 -25.61 13.59
C THR A 262 1.27 -26.18 14.06
N SER A 263 0.20 -25.38 14.07
CA SER A 263 -1.07 -25.69 14.75
C SER A 263 -2.30 -25.89 13.84
N TYR A 264 -2.22 -25.67 12.53
CA TYR A 264 -3.33 -25.96 11.59
C TYR A 264 -3.13 -27.24 10.75
N GLY A 265 -2.07 -28.01 11.04
CA GLY A 265 -1.64 -29.15 10.24
C GLY A 265 -2.00 -30.53 10.79
N LYS A 266 -3.16 -30.74 11.43
CA LYS A 266 -3.56 -32.12 11.78
C LYS A 266 -4.16 -32.90 10.60
N ASP A 267 -4.52 -32.24 9.49
CA ASP A 267 -5.15 -32.91 8.33
C ASP A 267 -4.39 -32.81 7.00
N ARG A 268 -3.09 -32.46 7.01
CA ARG A 268 -2.23 -32.61 5.82
C ARG A 268 -0.95 -33.38 6.11
N LEU A 269 -1.12 -34.63 6.52
CA LEU A 269 -0.06 -35.64 6.41
C LEU A 269 -0.50 -36.73 5.43
N SER A 270 -0.15 -36.53 4.15
CA SER A 270 0.39 -37.60 3.29
C SER A 270 0.88 -37.02 1.98
N ALA A 271 2.13 -36.57 1.95
CA ALA A 271 3.10 -36.80 0.87
C ALA A 271 4.25 -35.79 0.96
N MET A 272 5.22 -36.05 1.83
CA MET A 272 6.66 -35.95 1.54
C MET A 272 7.42 -36.22 2.84
N LYS A 273 8.09 -37.37 2.91
CA LYS A 273 9.13 -37.63 3.91
C LYS A 273 10.31 -36.72 3.58
N GLY A 274 10.44 -35.59 4.28
CA GLY A 274 11.56 -34.67 4.19
C GLY A 274 11.96 -34.17 5.58
N ASN A 275 13.10 -34.67 6.06
CA ASN A 275 13.96 -34.20 7.15
C ASN A 275 13.37 -33.23 8.23
N LYS A 276 13.00 -33.76 9.40
CA LYS A 276 12.54 -33.02 10.60
C LYS A 276 13.52 -31.95 11.14
N ASN A 277 14.75 -31.91 10.64
CA ASN A 277 15.76 -30.92 11.05
C ASN A 277 15.62 -29.58 10.30
N ALA A 278 15.02 -29.53 9.11
CA ALA A 278 14.87 -28.28 8.35
C ALA A 278 13.77 -27.37 8.93
N GLU A 279 12.63 -27.95 9.30
CA GLU A 279 11.49 -27.23 9.88
C GLU A 279 11.84 -26.58 11.24
N GLY A 280 12.57 -27.31 12.10
CA GLY A 280 13.05 -26.76 13.39
C GLY A 280 14.14 -25.69 13.26
N GLN A 281 14.86 -25.67 12.13
CA GLN A 281 15.93 -24.71 11.86
C GLN A 281 15.39 -23.43 11.19
N ILE A 282 14.36 -23.55 10.33
CA ILE A 282 13.64 -22.42 9.73
C ILE A 282 12.84 -21.65 10.79
N ASN A 283 12.11 -22.35 11.68
CA ASN A 283 11.38 -21.69 12.78
C ASN A 283 12.32 -20.99 13.79
N LYS A 284 13.55 -21.49 13.95
CA LYS A 284 14.57 -20.83 14.77
C LYS A 284 15.07 -19.53 14.12
N VAL A 285 15.08 -19.47 12.79
CA VAL A 285 15.53 -18.29 12.03
C VAL A 285 14.42 -17.26 11.91
N THR A 286 13.17 -17.67 11.68
CA THR A 286 12.04 -16.75 11.46
C THR A 286 11.32 -16.38 12.76
N GLY A 287 11.51 -17.12 13.85
CA GLY A 287 10.78 -16.87 15.10
C GLY A 287 9.34 -17.34 15.06
N ASN A 288 8.52 -16.85 16.01
CA ASN A 288 7.16 -17.34 16.25
C ASN A 288 6.07 -16.29 15.99
N ARG A 289 6.42 -15.01 15.93
CA ARG A 289 5.45 -13.93 15.67
C ARG A 289 6.08 -12.76 14.92
N VAL A 290 5.26 -12.02 14.18
CA VAL A 290 5.67 -10.74 13.58
C VAL A 290 5.54 -9.64 14.62
N THR A 291 6.50 -8.71 14.63
CA THR A 291 6.59 -7.57 15.55
C THR A 291 6.50 -6.22 14.86
N ALA A 292 6.91 -6.11 13.59
CA ALA A 292 6.77 -4.90 12.79
C ALA A 292 6.40 -5.21 11.33
N ILE A 293 5.73 -4.27 10.68
CA ILE A 293 5.27 -4.37 9.29
C ILE A 293 5.53 -3.04 8.57
N ALA A 294 5.84 -3.10 7.27
CA ALA A 294 5.92 -1.94 6.41
C ALA A 294 5.48 -2.28 4.98
N CYS A 295 4.87 -1.31 4.31
CA CYS A 295 4.42 -1.42 2.92
C CYS A 295 5.15 -0.40 2.07
N GLY A 296 5.80 -0.85 1.01
CA GLY A 296 6.30 0.04 -0.03
C GLY A 296 5.31 0.24 -1.17
N GLY A 297 5.80 0.70 -2.32
CA GLY A 297 4.96 0.90 -3.50
C GLY A 297 4.30 -0.40 -3.97
N ARG A 298 5.10 -1.46 -4.11
CA ARG A 298 4.69 -2.78 -4.62
C ARG A 298 5.40 -3.94 -3.90
N HIS A 299 5.94 -3.69 -2.72
CA HIS A 299 6.54 -4.71 -1.87
C HIS A 299 6.08 -4.50 -0.42
N SER A 300 6.29 -5.53 0.37
CA SER A 300 5.95 -5.60 1.78
C SER A 300 7.13 -6.19 2.54
N VAL A 301 7.31 -5.73 3.77
CA VAL A 301 8.40 -6.16 4.64
C VAL A 301 7.88 -6.36 6.06
N VAL A 302 8.35 -7.41 6.73
CA VAL A 302 7.99 -7.70 8.11
C VAL A 302 9.22 -8.04 8.93
N VAL A 303 9.21 -7.67 10.22
CA VAL A 303 10.20 -8.06 11.23
C VAL A 303 9.56 -9.03 12.19
N THR A 304 10.29 -10.05 12.60
CA THR A 304 9.82 -11.09 13.54
C THR A 304 10.40 -10.90 14.94
N ASP A 305 9.85 -11.61 15.92
CA ASP A 305 10.35 -11.63 17.31
C ASP A 305 11.78 -12.17 17.45
N SER A 306 12.25 -12.95 16.47
CA SER A 306 13.65 -13.37 16.38
C SER A 306 14.59 -12.27 15.88
N GLY A 307 14.05 -11.18 15.32
CA GLY A 307 14.77 -10.12 14.63
C GLY A 307 15.00 -10.40 13.14
N ALA A 308 14.45 -11.48 12.58
CA ALA A 308 14.56 -11.73 11.14
C ALA A 308 13.67 -10.79 10.32
N LEU A 309 14.22 -10.29 9.21
CA LEU A 309 13.53 -9.49 8.21
C LEU A 309 13.07 -10.38 7.05
N LEU A 310 11.79 -10.29 6.69
CA LEU A 310 11.22 -10.99 5.55
C LEU A 310 10.64 -9.96 4.58
N ALA A 311 10.92 -10.12 3.29
CA ALA A 311 10.41 -9.24 2.25
C ALA A 311 9.70 -10.05 1.16
N PHE A 312 8.70 -9.42 0.52
CA PHE A 312 7.93 -10.02 -0.56
C PHE A 312 7.27 -8.94 -1.45
N GLY A 313 6.99 -9.29 -2.70
CA GLY A 313 6.42 -8.43 -3.72
C GLY A 313 7.36 -8.19 -4.88
N TRP A 314 7.18 -7.02 -5.51
CA TRP A 314 7.90 -6.63 -6.71
C TRP A 314 9.39 -6.41 -6.42
N GLY A 315 10.26 -7.00 -7.24
CA GLY A 315 11.70 -7.07 -6.99
C GLY A 315 12.57 -6.24 -7.94
N LEU A 316 12.01 -5.53 -8.93
CA LEU A 316 12.78 -4.97 -10.05
C LEU A 316 13.96 -4.08 -9.64
N TYR A 317 13.88 -3.39 -8.50
CA TYR A 317 14.94 -2.52 -7.99
C TYR A 317 15.72 -3.14 -6.82
N GLY A 318 15.54 -4.42 -6.53
CA GLY A 318 16.18 -5.11 -5.41
C GLY A 318 15.54 -4.81 -4.05
N GLN A 319 14.36 -4.19 -4.00
CA GLN A 319 13.68 -3.79 -2.75
C GLN A 319 13.21 -4.96 -1.87
N CYS A 320 13.32 -6.20 -2.38
CA CYS A 320 13.11 -7.42 -1.60
C CYS A 320 14.41 -8.00 -1.00
N GLY A 321 15.58 -7.42 -1.29
CA GLY A 321 16.83 -7.75 -0.62
C GLY A 321 17.42 -9.13 -0.93
N GLN A 322 17.00 -9.79 -2.02
CA GLN A 322 17.39 -11.18 -2.33
C GLN A 322 18.72 -11.32 -3.09
N GLY A 323 19.45 -10.22 -3.30
CA GLY A 323 20.67 -10.24 -4.12
C GLY A 323 20.40 -10.26 -5.64
N ASN A 324 19.15 -10.10 -6.06
CA ASN A 324 18.71 -10.06 -7.45
C ASN A 324 17.49 -9.14 -7.59
N THR A 325 16.93 -9.07 -8.81
CA THR A 325 15.78 -8.23 -9.15
C THR A 325 14.50 -9.01 -9.40
N ASP A 326 14.44 -10.27 -8.97
CA ASP A 326 13.27 -11.13 -9.18
C ASP A 326 12.19 -10.81 -8.15
N ASP A 327 10.92 -10.96 -8.57
CA ASP A 327 9.79 -10.80 -7.66
C ASP A 327 9.73 -11.95 -6.65
N VAL A 328 9.35 -11.62 -5.42
CA VAL A 328 9.30 -12.54 -4.30
C VAL A 328 7.84 -12.78 -3.91
N LEU A 329 7.26 -13.90 -4.32
CA LEU A 329 5.80 -14.11 -4.20
C LEU A 329 5.33 -14.57 -2.82
N SER A 330 6.24 -14.95 -1.93
CA SER A 330 5.99 -15.40 -0.56
C SER A 330 6.97 -14.74 0.40
N PRO A 331 6.60 -14.49 1.67
CA PRO A 331 7.52 -13.94 2.67
C PRO A 331 8.82 -14.71 2.70
N THR A 332 9.92 -14.06 2.32
CA THR A 332 11.23 -14.70 2.20
C THR A 332 12.23 -13.94 3.05
N CYS A 333 12.99 -14.66 3.87
CA CYS A 333 14.00 -14.05 4.72
C CYS A 333 15.09 -13.37 3.88
N VAL A 334 15.48 -12.17 4.27
CA VAL A 334 16.58 -11.42 3.66
C VAL A 334 17.90 -12.00 4.16
N SER A 335 18.45 -12.96 3.41
CA SER A 335 19.53 -13.82 3.88
C SER A 335 20.83 -13.09 4.22
N ALA A 336 21.13 -11.97 3.56
CA ALA A 336 22.39 -11.26 3.75
C ALA A 336 22.46 -10.46 5.08
N ILE A 337 21.37 -10.34 5.84
CA ILE A 337 21.35 -9.78 7.22
C ILE A 337 20.96 -10.83 8.27
N LEU A 338 21.04 -12.13 7.93
CA LEU A 338 20.83 -13.20 8.90
C LEU A 338 21.81 -13.06 10.08
N GLY A 339 21.26 -13.13 11.29
CA GLY A 339 22.03 -12.97 12.53
C GLY A 339 22.07 -11.55 13.07
N VAL A 340 21.71 -10.53 12.26
CA VAL A 340 21.46 -9.18 12.75
C VAL A 340 20.02 -9.11 13.25
N LYS A 341 19.83 -8.64 14.48
CA LYS A 341 18.50 -8.52 15.08
C LYS A 341 17.83 -7.23 14.62
N MET A 342 16.97 -7.31 13.61
CA MET A 342 16.16 -6.16 13.21
C MET A 342 15.14 -5.82 14.29
N GLN A 343 14.97 -4.52 14.52
CA GLN A 343 14.04 -3.96 15.49
C GLN A 343 12.83 -3.33 14.79
N ASP A 344 13.07 -2.55 13.73
CA ASP A 344 12.02 -1.83 13.02
C ASP A 344 12.33 -1.69 11.52
N VAL A 345 11.30 -1.38 10.73
CA VAL A 345 11.37 -1.29 9.27
C VAL A 345 10.45 -0.21 8.71
N ALA A 346 10.95 0.49 7.69
CA ALA A 346 10.19 1.39 6.84
C ALA A 346 10.41 1.02 5.37
N ALA A 347 9.39 1.22 4.53
CA ALA A 347 9.46 0.92 3.11
C ALA A 347 8.99 2.13 2.29
N GLY A 348 9.87 2.63 1.43
CA GLY A 348 9.54 3.64 0.45
C GLY A 348 8.96 3.04 -0.83
N LEU A 349 8.84 3.87 -1.87
CA LEU A 349 8.26 3.43 -3.16
C LEU A 349 9.02 2.24 -3.77
N TRP A 350 10.36 2.28 -3.72
CA TRP A 350 11.26 1.28 -4.33
C TRP A 350 12.43 0.89 -3.43
N HIS A 351 12.40 1.21 -2.15
CA HIS A 351 13.49 0.89 -1.23
C HIS A 351 12.96 0.51 0.15
N THR A 352 13.80 -0.14 0.94
CA THR A 352 13.54 -0.56 2.31
C THR A 352 14.66 -0.04 3.19
N VAL A 353 14.31 0.44 4.38
CA VAL A 353 15.24 0.83 5.43
C VAL A 353 14.84 0.10 6.71
N SER A 354 15.80 -0.48 7.41
CA SER A 354 15.57 -1.17 8.68
C SER A 354 16.64 -0.79 9.70
N ILE A 355 16.25 -0.74 10.96
CA ILE A 355 17.17 -0.49 12.08
C ILE A 355 17.31 -1.77 12.91
N SER A 356 18.55 -2.09 13.27
CA SER A 356 18.86 -3.19 14.16
C SER A 356 18.73 -2.80 15.64
N ALA A 357 18.66 -3.80 16.52
CA ALA A 357 18.66 -3.62 17.96
C ALA A 357 19.96 -2.95 18.48
N ASP A 358 21.05 -3.01 17.71
CA ASP A 358 22.32 -2.38 18.02
C ASP A 358 22.39 -0.92 17.52
N GLY A 359 21.35 -0.44 16.81
CA GLY A 359 21.25 0.91 16.28
C GLY A 359 21.80 1.09 14.86
N ASP A 360 22.37 0.04 14.26
CA ASP A 360 22.83 0.07 12.88
C ASP A 360 21.64 0.14 11.91
N VAL A 361 21.78 0.95 10.85
CA VAL A 361 20.76 1.13 9.81
C VAL A 361 21.17 0.37 8.56
N TYR A 362 20.22 -0.32 7.95
CA TYR A 362 20.42 -1.07 6.72
C TYR A 362 19.43 -0.57 5.68
N SER A 363 19.88 -0.42 4.44
CA SER A 363 19.03 -0.03 3.32
C SER A 363 19.30 -0.87 2.08
N PHE A 364 18.25 -1.09 1.29
CA PHE A 364 18.32 -1.82 0.01
C PHE A 364 17.17 -1.44 -0.92
N GLY A 365 17.38 -1.62 -2.22
CA GLY A 365 16.41 -1.31 -3.26
C GLY A 365 16.93 -0.29 -4.27
N GLY A 366 16.02 0.45 -4.88
CA GLY A 366 16.36 1.51 -5.83
C GLY A 366 17.21 2.57 -5.15
N ASN A 367 18.15 3.16 -5.90
CA ASN A 367 19.02 4.24 -5.43
C ASN A 367 19.13 5.42 -6.41
N GLN A 368 18.23 5.49 -7.41
CA GLN A 368 18.32 6.47 -8.50
C GLN A 368 18.28 7.94 -8.04
N PHE A 369 17.89 8.19 -6.79
CA PHE A 369 17.82 9.51 -6.18
C PHE A 369 18.63 9.60 -4.87
N GLY A 370 19.54 8.65 -4.62
CA GLY A 370 20.33 8.59 -3.39
C GLY A 370 19.54 8.14 -2.15
N GLN A 371 18.37 7.52 -2.33
CA GLN A 371 17.49 7.14 -1.22
C GLN A 371 18.10 6.13 -0.24
N LEU A 372 19.15 5.42 -0.64
CA LEU A 372 19.87 4.51 0.27
C LEU A 372 20.80 5.25 1.22
N GLY A 373 21.12 6.52 0.95
CA GLY A 373 21.96 7.38 1.80
C GLY A 373 23.47 7.15 1.65
N ILE A 374 23.93 6.34 0.68
CA ILE A 374 25.30 5.78 0.64
C ILE A 374 26.35 6.73 0.03
N GLY A 375 26.03 8.01 -0.07
CA GLY A 375 26.88 9.00 -0.74
C GLY A 375 27.04 8.78 -2.25
N SER A 376 26.20 7.94 -2.87
CA SER A 376 26.16 7.71 -4.31
C SER A 376 24.72 7.48 -4.79
N ASP A 377 24.47 7.70 -6.08
CA ASP A 377 23.19 7.48 -6.77
C ASP A 377 23.16 6.17 -7.57
N GLN A 378 24.23 5.37 -7.46
CA GLN A 378 24.34 4.11 -8.17
C GLN A 378 23.49 3.05 -7.48
N ALA A 379 22.70 2.33 -8.26
CA ALA A 379 21.98 1.17 -7.77
C ALA A 379 22.98 0.02 -7.59
N GLU A 380 23.36 -0.28 -6.34
CA GLU A 380 24.07 -1.52 -6.06
C GLU A 380 23.07 -2.67 -6.03
N VAL A 381 22.99 -3.38 -7.16
CA VAL A 381 22.26 -4.65 -7.21
C VAL A 381 23.02 -5.65 -6.34
N GLY A 382 22.48 -5.93 -5.16
CA GLY A 382 22.88 -7.09 -4.35
C GLY A 382 23.75 -6.82 -3.13
N THR A 383 23.96 -5.58 -2.72
CA THR A 383 24.62 -5.28 -1.44
C THR A 383 23.59 -4.74 -0.44
N LEU A 384 23.36 -5.46 0.66
CA LEU A 384 22.83 -4.86 1.89
C LEU A 384 23.95 -4.04 2.48
N ILE A 385 23.79 -2.72 2.51
CA ILE A 385 24.86 -1.84 2.95
C ILE A 385 24.58 -1.45 4.41
N PRO A 386 25.38 -1.93 5.38
CA PRO A 386 25.30 -1.44 6.74
C PRO A 386 25.78 0.02 6.80
N PHE A 387 24.93 0.91 7.30
CA PHE A 387 25.35 2.21 7.79
C PHE A 387 25.85 2.07 9.22
N SER A 388 27.16 2.17 9.40
CA SER A 388 27.71 2.64 10.66
C SER A 388 27.79 4.17 10.59
N THR A 389 26.79 4.81 11.21
CA THR A 389 26.79 6.23 11.61
C THR A 389 26.75 7.26 10.48
N LEU A 390 25.55 7.76 10.15
CA LEU A 390 25.40 9.03 9.42
C LEU A 390 24.06 9.74 9.69
N ILE A 391 23.60 9.74 10.95
CA ILE A 391 22.63 10.73 11.44
C ILE A 391 23.01 11.05 12.89
N THR A 392 23.83 12.09 13.08
CA THR A 392 23.95 12.80 14.37
C THR A 392 23.68 14.28 14.11
#